data_AF-A0A453B7Z5-F1
#
_entry.id   AF-A0A453B7Z5-F1
#
_cell.length_a   1.000
_cell.length_b   1.000
_cell.length_c   1.000
_cell.angle_alpha   90.00
_cell.angle_beta   90.00
_cell.angle_gamma   90.00
#
_symmetry.space_group_name_H-M   'P 1'
#
loop_
_entity.id
_entity.type
_entity.pdbx_description
1 polymer ?
#
loop_
_entity_poly.entity_id
_entity_poly.type
_entity_poly.pdbx_seq_one_letter_code
_entity_poly.pdbx_strand_id
1 'polypeptide(L)'
;MAYDNAVSALGKICQFHRDGIDAAQVIPAWLGCLPIKDDKIEAKVVHDQLCSMVERSDAQVLGPHSQYLPKIVSIFAEVLCNGKELATDETTTRMISVLKRFQQTLPPDFLASTFSTLQPQQQLMLQSILST
;
A
#
# COMPACT_ATOMS: atom_id res chain seq x y z
N MET A 1 -13.94 -9.36 -9.29
CA MET A 1 -13.65 -10.82 -9.29
C MET A 1 -12.53 -11.19 -10.25
N ALA A 2 -12.74 -11.33 -11.57
CA ALA A 2 -11.64 -11.75 -12.46
C ALA A 2 -10.44 -10.78 -12.48
N TYR A 3 -10.72 -9.48 -12.50
CA TYR A 3 -9.70 -8.43 -12.40
C TYR A 3 -8.95 -8.49 -11.06
N ASP A 4 -9.65 -8.51 -9.93
CA ASP A 4 -9.10 -8.62 -8.58
C ASP A 4 -8.17 -9.83 -8.43
N ASN A 5 -8.61 -10.99 -8.94
CA ASN A 5 -7.83 -12.22 -8.92
C ASN A 5 -6.54 -12.07 -9.74
N ALA A 6 -6.61 -11.41 -10.91
CA ALA A 6 -5.44 -11.15 -11.74
C ALA A 6 -4.45 -10.19 -11.04
N VAL A 7 -4.95 -9.14 -10.37
CA VAL A 7 -4.13 -8.21 -9.59
C VAL A 7 -3.47 -8.91 -8.39
N SER A 8 -4.19 -9.77 -7.69
CA SER A 8 -3.65 -10.60 -6.60
C SER A 8 -2.59 -11.59 -7.10
N ALA A 9 -2.84 -12.27 -8.22
CA ALA A 9 -1.87 -13.14 -8.85
C ALA A 9 -0.60 -12.38 -9.27
N LEU A 10 -0.74 -11.18 -9.83
CA LEU A 10 0.38 -10.32 -10.20
C LEU A 10 1.21 -9.93 -8.96
N GLY A 11 0.56 -9.64 -7.83
CA GLY A 11 1.24 -9.39 -6.56
C GLY A 11 2.07 -10.60 -6.12
N LYS A 12 1.51 -11.81 -6.18
CA LYS A 12 2.24 -13.07 -5.88
C LYS A 12 3.46 -13.25 -6.78
N ILE A 13 3.36 -12.94 -8.07
CA ILE A 13 4.51 -12.96 -8.99
C ILE A 13 5.56 -11.92 -8.57
N CYS A 14 5.15 -10.69 -8.27
CA CYS A 14 6.05 -9.62 -7.81
C CYS A 14 6.82 -10.00 -6.54
N GLN A 15 6.20 -10.77 -5.64
CA GLN A 15 6.85 -11.21 -4.40
C GLN A 15 7.73 -12.45 -4.55
N PHE A 16 7.23 -13.49 -5.23
CA PHE A 16 7.85 -14.82 -5.20
C PHE A 16 8.61 -15.18 -6.48
N HIS A 17 8.33 -14.49 -7.59
CA HIS A 17 8.91 -14.79 -8.91
C HIS A 17 9.46 -13.54 -9.59
N ARG A 18 9.96 -12.57 -8.79
CA ARG A 18 10.50 -11.29 -9.27
C ARG A 18 11.61 -11.42 -10.31
N ASP A 19 12.43 -12.46 -10.23
CA ASP A 19 13.54 -12.70 -11.17
C ASP A 19 13.04 -13.09 -12.57
N GLY A 20 11.77 -13.45 -12.71
CA GLY A 20 11.13 -13.80 -13.97
C GLY A 20 10.43 -12.63 -14.68
N ILE A 21 10.49 -11.41 -14.13
CA ILE A 21 9.77 -10.23 -14.66
C ILE A 21 10.65 -8.98 -14.67
N ASP A 22 10.31 -8.00 -15.53
CA ASP A 22 10.84 -6.64 -15.40
C ASP A 22 10.11 -5.91 -14.26
N ALA A 23 10.65 -6.04 -13.04
CA ALA A 23 10.09 -5.44 -11.85
C ALA A 23 9.93 -3.91 -11.95
N ALA A 24 10.78 -3.23 -12.73
CA ALA A 24 10.72 -1.78 -12.89
C ALA A 24 9.46 -1.34 -13.65
N GLN A 25 8.88 -2.21 -14.48
CA GLN A 25 7.63 -1.97 -15.20
C GLN A 25 6.42 -2.57 -14.49
N VAL A 26 6.57 -3.80 -13.98
CA VAL A 26 5.42 -4.58 -13.48
C VAL A 26 4.95 -4.08 -12.12
N ILE A 27 5.86 -3.74 -11.20
CA ILE A 27 5.49 -3.25 -9.86
C ILE A 27 4.69 -1.94 -9.92
N PRO A 28 5.12 -0.88 -10.64
CA PRO A 28 4.31 0.33 -10.70
C PRO A 28 2.94 0.10 -11.37
N ALA A 29 2.86 -0.79 -12.36
CA ALA A 29 1.57 -1.18 -12.95
C ALA A 29 0.67 -1.88 -11.92
N TRP A 30 1.21 -2.84 -11.17
CA TRP A 30 0.50 -3.53 -10.10
C TRP A 30 0.03 -2.57 -8.99
N LEU A 31 0.90 -1.66 -8.53
CA LEU A 31 0.52 -0.63 -7.57
C LEU A 31 -0.57 0.30 -8.13
N GLY A 32 -0.55 0.58 -9.44
CA GLY A 32 -1.58 1.33 -10.14
C GLY A 32 -2.97 0.69 -10.08
N CYS A 33 -3.03 -0.64 -9.99
CA CYS A 33 -4.27 -1.41 -9.88
C CYS A 33 -4.86 -1.45 -8.46
N LEU A 34 -4.10 -1.03 -7.45
CA LEU A 34 -4.51 -1.08 -6.04
C LEU A 34 -5.10 0.26 -5.54
N PRO A 35 -5.98 0.21 -4.52
CA PRO A 35 -6.54 -1.00 -3.90
C PRO A 35 -7.62 -1.68 -4.75
N ILE A 36 -7.71 -3.00 -4.67
CA ILE A 36 -8.87 -3.74 -5.20
C ILE A 36 -9.99 -3.79 -4.16
N LYS A 37 -11.24 -3.87 -4.62
CA LYS A 37 -12.40 -3.67 -3.73
C LYS A 37 -13.55 -4.64 -3.94
N ASP A 38 -13.63 -5.31 -5.08
CA ASP A 38 -14.83 -6.07 -5.42
C ASP A 38 -14.76 -7.47 -4.82
N ASP A 39 -13.61 -8.13 -4.95
CA ASP A 39 -13.35 -9.41 -4.28
C ASP A 39 -12.71 -9.18 -2.91
N LYS A 40 -13.51 -9.22 -1.85
CA LYS A 40 -13.05 -8.95 -0.47
C LYS A 40 -12.05 -9.99 0.03
N ILE A 41 -12.08 -11.22 -0.50
CA ILE A 41 -11.15 -12.28 -0.12
C ILE A 41 -9.78 -11.94 -0.71
N GLU A 42 -9.72 -11.67 -2.01
CA GLU A 42 -8.46 -11.30 -2.66
C GLU A 42 -7.94 -9.94 -2.20
N ALA A 43 -8.82 -8.98 -1.89
CA ALA A 43 -8.43 -7.70 -1.32
C ALA A 43 -7.63 -7.89 -0.03
N LYS A 44 -8.13 -8.71 0.90
CA LYS A 44 -7.43 -9.00 2.15
C LYS A 44 -6.05 -9.63 1.91
N VAL A 45 -5.96 -10.56 0.95
CA VAL A 45 -4.70 -11.22 0.59
C VAL A 45 -3.69 -10.24 0.00
N VAL A 46 -4.08 -9.45 -1.01
CA VAL A 46 -3.14 -8.58 -1.73
C VAL A 46 -2.72 -7.36 -0.89
N HIS A 47 -3.61 -6.84 -0.04
CA HIS A 47 -3.27 -5.73 0.85
C HIS A 47 -2.36 -6.16 2.01
N ASP A 48 -2.56 -7.36 2.55
CA ASP A 48 -1.62 -7.98 3.51
C ASP A 48 -0.26 -8.22 2.86
N GLN A 49 -0.24 -8.72 1.62
CA GLN A 49 0.97 -8.91 0.84
C GLN A 49 1.73 -7.58 0.65
N LEU A 50 1.06 -6.52 0.18
CA LEU A 50 1.67 -5.21 0.03
C LEU A 50 2.21 -4.70 1.38
N CYS A 51 1.43 -4.82 2.46
CA CYS A 51 1.86 -4.42 3.80
C CYS A 51 3.16 -5.15 4.20
N SER A 52 3.21 -6.47 4.00
CA SER A 52 4.38 -7.30 4.29
C SER A 52 5.62 -6.88 3.49
N MET A 53 5.47 -6.55 2.21
CA MET A 53 6.60 -6.10 1.37
C MET A 53 7.13 -4.74 1.84
N VAL A 54 6.24 -3.82 2.23
CA VAL A 54 6.61 -2.49 2.73
C VAL A 54 7.24 -2.56 4.12
N GLU A 55 6.77 -3.44 5.01
CA GLU A 55 7.38 -3.69 6.32
C GLU A 55 8.82 -4.16 6.21
N ARG A 56 9.11 -5.04 5.24
CA ARG A 56 10.48 -5.50 4.96
C ARG A 56 11.34 -4.44 4.24
N SER A 57 10.79 -3.26 3.97
CA SER A 57 11.44 -2.20 3.20
C SER A 57 11.93 -2.68 1.83
N ASP A 58 11.10 -3.47 1.13
CA ASP A 58 11.46 -4.00 -0.19
C ASP A 58 11.75 -2.86 -1.18
N ALA A 59 13.02 -2.72 -1.56
CA ALA A 59 13.51 -1.62 -2.38
C ALA A 59 12.83 -1.53 -3.75
N GLN A 60 12.37 -2.66 -4.31
CA GLN A 60 11.67 -2.64 -5.60
C GLN A 60 10.22 -2.14 -5.46
N VAL A 61 9.54 -2.45 -4.36
CA VAL A 61 8.18 -1.96 -4.07
C VAL A 61 8.18 -0.49 -3.70
N LEU A 62 9.16 -0.05 -2.91
CA LEU A 62 9.32 1.37 -2.58
C LEU A 62 9.80 2.18 -3.80
N GLY A 63 10.52 1.52 -4.71
CA GLY A 63 11.15 2.11 -5.87
C GLY A 63 12.41 2.92 -5.52
N PRO A 64 13.19 3.33 -6.55
CA PRO A 64 14.32 4.22 -6.36
C PRO A 64 13.91 5.49 -5.60
N HIS A 65 14.68 5.87 -4.59
CA HIS A 65 14.40 7.04 -3.74
C HIS A 65 12.98 7.07 -3.13
N SER A 66 12.37 5.90 -2.90
CA SER A 66 11.00 5.78 -2.36
C SER A 66 9.94 6.44 -3.26
N GLN A 67 10.17 6.51 -4.58
CA GLN A 67 9.28 7.19 -5.52
C GLN A 67 7.84 6.63 -5.55
N TYR A 68 7.64 5.37 -5.18
CA TYR A 68 6.31 4.76 -5.13
C TYR A 68 5.61 4.91 -3.79
N LEU A 69 6.30 5.46 -2.78
CA LEU A 69 5.76 5.64 -1.45
C LEU A 69 4.47 6.48 -1.41
N PRO A 70 4.33 7.57 -2.19
CA PRO A 70 3.07 8.31 -2.20
C PRO A 70 1.86 7.49 -2.62
N LYS A 71 2.02 6.63 -3.64
CA LYS A 71 0.96 5.72 -4.09
C LYS A 71 0.65 4.66 -3.03
N ILE A 72 1.68 4.11 -2.36
CA ILE A 72 1.51 3.13 -1.28
C ILE A 72 0.74 3.74 -0.11
N VAL A 73 1.08 4.96 0.31
CA VAL A 73 0.36 5.68 1.36
C VAL A 73 -1.09 5.92 0.97
N SER A 74 -1.35 6.28 -0.30
CA SER A 74 -2.72 6.43 -0.81
C SER A 74 -3.51 5.14 -0.74
N ILE A 75 -2.91 4.01 -1.13
CA ILE A 75 -3.53 2.68 -1.03
C ILE A 75 -3.85 2.35 0.43
N PHE A 76 -2.89 2.52 1.35
CA PHE A 76 -3.11 2.24 2.78
C PHE A 76 -4.21 3.12 3.34
N ALA A 77 -4.22 4.41 2.99
CA ALA A 77 -5.24 5.33 3.45
C ALA A 77 -6.63 4.90 2.98
N GLU A 78 -6.76 4.50 1.73
CA GLU A 78 -8.02 4.02 1.19
C GLU A 78 -8.50 2.71 1.81
N VAL A 79 -7.59 1.75 2.03
CA VAL A 79 -7.88 0.49 2.70
C VAL A 79 -8.37 0.74 4.13
N LEU A 80 -7.68 1.60 4.88
CA LEU A 80 -8.05 1.96 6.25
C LEU A 80 -9.40 2.70 6.33
N CYS A 81 -9.72 3.56 5.36
CA CYS A 81 -11.05 4.19 5.27
C CYS A 81 -12.19 3.19 5.05
N ASN A 82 -11.93 2.05 4.39
CA ASN A 82 -12.92 1.00 4.15
C ASN A 82 -12.93 -0.07 5.26
N GLY A 83 -12.05 0.04 6.26
CA GLY A 83 -12.02 -0.85 7.43
C GLY A 83 -11.85 -2.33 7.08
N LYS A 84 -12.65 -3.19 7.73
CA LYS A 84 -12.52 -4.67 7.67
C LYS A 84 -12.93 -5.31 6.34
N GLU A 85 -13.48 -4.52 5.42
CA GLU A 85 -13.87 -4.99 4.10
C GLU A 85 -12.65 -5.36 3.25
N LEU A 86 -11.60 -4.53 3.31
CA LEU A 86 -10.46 -4.64 2.40
C LEU A 86 -9.21 -5.23 3.06
N ALA A 87 -9.19 -5.33 4.40
CA ALA A 87 -8.05 -5.84 5.16
C ALA A 87 -8.53 -6.49 6.47
N THR A 88 -7.69 -7.35 7.07
CA THR A 88 -7.93 -7.89 8.42
C THR A 88 -7.56 -6.88 9.49
N ASP A 89 -8.04 -7.06 10.73
CA ASP A 89 -7.66 -6.20 11.86
C ASP A 89 -6.13 -6.19 12.09
N GLU A 90 -5.49 -7.34 11.91
CA GLU A 90 -4.03 -7.45 11.97
C GLU A 90 -3.35 -6.64 10.86
N THR A 91 -3.81 -6.78 9.61
CA THR A 91 -3.26 -6.05 8.46
C THR A 91 -3.42 -4.54 8.64
N THR A 92 -4.60 -4.08 9.10
CA THR A 92 -4.83 -2.65 9.36
C THR A 92 -3.91 -2.12 10.45
N THR A 93 -3.71 -2.88 11.53
CA THR A 93 -2.76 -2.53 12.61
C THR A 93 -1.32 -2.40 12.10
N ARG A 94 -0.91 -3.31 11.22
CA ARG A 94 0.41 -3.29 10.58
C ARG A 94 0.57 -2.11 9.63
N MET A 95 -0.44 -1.81 8.80
CA MET A 95 -0.46 -0.62 7.95
C MET A 95 -0.30 0.67 8.77
N ILE A 96 -1.01 0.78 9.90
CA ILE A 96 -0.89 1.93 10.82
C ILE A 96 0.54 2.03 11.36
N SER A 97 1.13 0.92 11.78
CA SER A 97 2.49 0.88 12.31
C SER A 97 3.52 1.31 11.26
N VAL A 98 3.33 0.90 10.00
CA VAL A 98 4.15 1.35 8.86
C VAL A 98 4.02 2.86 8.63
N LEU A 99 2.80 3.39 8.63
CA LEU A 99 2.55 4.82 8.43
C LEU A 99 3.18 5.68 9.53
N LYS A 100 3.07 5.25 10.80
CA LYS A 100 3.75 5.90 11.93
C LYS A 100 5.27 5.84 11.80
N ARG A 101 5.82 4.71 11.35
CA ARG A 101 7.27 4.60 11.07
C ARG A 101 7.69 5.60 10.00
N PHE A 102 6.95 5.72 8.90
CA PHE A 102 7.24 6.71 7.86
C PHE A 102 7.22 8.14 8.37
N GLN A 103 6.29 8.47 9.26
CA GLN A 103 6.24 9.77 9.92
C GLN A 103 7.52 10.11 10.69
N GLN A 104 8.16 9.10 11.28
CA GLN A 104 9.36 9.25 12.10
C GLN A 104 10.65 9.22 11.28
N THR A 105 10.69 8.49 10.17
CA THR A 105 11.92 8.24 9.41
C THR A 105 12.06 9.08 8.15
N LEU A 106 10.96 9.61 7.59
CA LEU A 106 10.99 10.38 6.35
C LEU A 106 10.98 11.89 6.62
N PRO A 107 11.56 12.71 5.72
CA PRO A 107 11.52 14.16 5.84
C PRO A 107 10.06 14.69 5.90
N PRO A 108 9.76 15.66 6.78
CA PRO A 108 8.42 16.23 6.92
C PRO A 108 7.84 16.77 5.61
N ASP A 109 8.67 17.40 4.78
CA ASP A 109 8.24 17.96 3.49
C ASP A 109 7.76 16.88 2.51
N PHE A 110 8.43 15.73 2.50
CA PHE A 110 8.07 14.61 1.63
C PHE A 110 6.74 13.97 2.06
N LEU A 111 6.51 13.87 3.36
CA LEU A 111 5.24 13.38 3.91
C LEU A 111 4.11 14.37 3.64
N ALA A 112 4.36 15.66 3.84
CA ALA A 112 3.39 16.71 3.55
C ALA A 112 2.98 16.71 2.08
N SER A 113 3.95 16.62 1.16
CA SER A 113 3.65 16.50 -0.27
C SER A 113 2.86 15.24 -0.58
N THR A 114 3.22 14.12 0.03
CA THR A 114 2.50 12.85 -0.13
C THR A 114 1.05 12.98 0.33
N PHE A 115 0.82 13.47 1.54
CA PHE A 115 -0.52 13.60 2.11
C PHE A 115 -1.39 14.60 1.35
N SER A 116 -0.79 15.67 0.79
CA SER A 116 -1.51 16.67 -0.01
C SER A 116 -2.15 16.09 -1.28
N THR A 117 -1.63 14.98 -1.81
CA THR A 117 -2.18 14.30 -3.00
C THR A 117 -3.40 13.42 -2.70
N LEU A 118 -3.68 13.17 -1.42
CA LEU A 118 -4.78 12.30 -0.99
C LEU A 118 -6.12 13.03 -0.98
N GLN A 119 -7.20 12.26 -1.06
CA GLN A 119 -8.56 12.80 -0.92
C GLN A 119 -8.79 13.35 0.50
N PRO A 120 -9.68 14.35 0.69
CA PRO A 120 -9.91 14.96 2.01
C PRO A 120 -10.26 13.94 3.11
N GLN A 121 -11.07 12.93 2.80
CA GLN A 121 -11.43 11.88 3.73
C GLN A 121 -10.21 11.04 4.16
N GLN A 122 -9.32 10.71 3.23
CA GLN A 122 -8.08 9.97 3.50
C GLN A 122 -7.13 10.81 4.36
N GLN A 123 -7.02 12.11 4.10
CA GLN A 123 -6.19 13.03 4.89
C GLN A 123 -6.65 13.10 6.34
N LEU A 124 -7.96 13.29 6.58
CA LEU A 124 -8.53 13.34 7.93
C LEU A 124 -8.31 12.03 8.70
N MET A 125 -8.50 10.90 8.02
CA MET A 125 -8.27 9.58 8.60
C MET A 125 -6.79 9.39 8.99
N LEU A 126 -5.86 9.70 8.08
CA LEU A 126 -4.42 9.64 8.39
C LEU A 126 -4.05 10.57 9.55
N GLN A 127 -4.56 11.79 9.58
CA GLN A 127 -4.32 12.72 10.69
C GLN A 127 -4.80 12.14 12.02
N SER A 128 -5.99 11.54 12.06
CA SER A 128 -6.52 10.88 13.27
C SER A 128 -5.62 9.73 13.74
N ILE A 129 -5.13 8.91 12.81
CA ILE A 129 -4.29 7.74 13.13
C ILE A 129 -2.89 8.14 13.61
N LEU A 130 -2.31 9.17 12.99
CA LEU A 130 -0.95 9.64 13.28
C LEU A 130 -0.88 10.55 14.51
N SER A 131 -2.02 11.09 14.97
CA SER A 131 -2.10 11.90 16.19
C SER A 131 -2.31 11.06 17.47
N THR A 132 -2.48 9.75 17.33
CA THR A 132 -2.66 8.79 18.44
C THR A 132 -1.35 8.06 18.73
#